data_AF-X0S0B2-F1
#
_entry.id   AF-X0S0B2-F1
#
_cell.length_a   1.000
_cell.length_b   1.000
_cell.length_c   1.000
_cell.angle_alpha   90.00
_cell.angle_beta   90.00
_cell.angle_gamma   90.00
#
_symmetry.space_group_name_H-M   'P 1'
#
loop_
_entity.id
_entity.type
_entity.pdbx_description
1 polymer ?
#
loop_
_entity_poly.entity_id
_entity_poly.type
_entity_poly.pdbx_seq_one_letter_code
_entity_poly.pdbx_strand_id
1 'polypeptide(L)'
;KYDGVYYRKDIGSNYKKRKRIPLNIAVLASGNASSIEKLLEYTDTIKIFITNNPSNTIYEKAKRYKVPFLYIDFYSSKTNQEHYNKIINILRIFNIDMVMLSGYMHIVPKNLFEEFKTINIHPSLLPKYKGLMDLDVHKSVILNKEQFTGCTLHEVESKVDSGNILMQKNVEIKTQEPAVLKNIVQELEKECIYDYVSNYNTKNKAYDVNITEGNAFVQDLKTKLINIGGFASEFKIGEKIFGASTDGCGTKLDLANRFGYLDTIGIDLVAMNINDLIAGGYKPEIFMDYIALDKMDKVRCNKIISGIIKGCEIANCNLIGGETAEMKGIYLKDKFDLAGFAVGEKIHNFPDINSIKSGQFLYGLSSSGIHSNGYTLVRKLLDNSKKPFDIESLMKPTRIYTELLELYKSYGDKILAVAHITGGGFKDNIRRIIPEERSFLLDNWEFPDIFKWIQNESNMSRDEMLAIFNCGYGIVLITSEELDIGDKIGNIV
;
A
#
# COMPACT_ATOMS: atom_id res chain seq x y z
N LYS A 1 -35.69 -27.20 30.95
CA LYS A 1 -34.24 -27.34 31.25
C LYS A 1 -33.59 -27.99 30.05
N TYR A 2 -32.77 -27.26 29.31
CA TYR A 2 -31.99 -27.84 28.21
C TYR A 2 -30.68 -27.07 28.09
N ASP A 3 -29.58 -27.83 28.11
CA ASP A 3 -28.20 -27.40 28.35
C ASP A 3 -27.56 -26.79 27.11
N GLY A 4 -27.30 -25.49 27.19
CA GLY A 4 -26.73 -24.71 26.09
C GLY A 4 -25.34 -25.17 25.68
N VAL A 5 -25.24 -25.74 24.48
CA VAL A 5 -24.15 -25.51 23.52
C VAL A 5 -24.71 -25.75 22.10
N TYR A 6 -24.89 -24.69 21.31
CA TYR A 6 -24.95 -24.80 19.85
C TYR A 6 -23.57 -24.46 19.30
N TYR A 7 -22.85 -25.45 18.79
CA TYR A 7 -21.72 -25.20 17.91
C TYR A 7 -22.26 -24.76 16.54
N ARG A 8 -22.05 -23.48 16.21
CA ARG A 8 -22.24 -22.97 14.87
C ARG A 8 -21.15 -23.58 13.96
N LYS A 9 -21.54 -24.39 12.98
CA LYS A 9 -20.64 -25.10 12.03
C LYS A 9 -20.26 -24.27 10.79
N ASP A 10 -20.50 -22.97 10.81
CA ASP A 10 -20.22 -22.02 9.71
C ASP A 10 -18.83 -21.39 9.78
N ILE A 11 -18.03 -21.67 10.82
CA ILE A 11 -16.61 -21.29 10.86
C ILE A 11 -15.76 -22.55 10.89
N GLY A 12 -15.23 -22.93 9.73
CA GLY A 12 -14.18 -23.94 9.64
C GLY A 12 -14.44 -25.11 8.69
N SER A 13 -14.73 -24.85 7.41
CA SER A 13 -14.23 -25.66 6.28
C SER A 13 -14.81 -25.11 4.98
N ASN A 14 -14.10 -24.13 4.40
CA ASN A 14 -14.04 -23.90 2.96
C ASN A 14 -13.00 -22.80 2.71
N TYR A 15 -11.73 -23.15 2.96
CA TYR A 15 -10.60 -22.45 2.35
C TYR A 15 -10.68 -22.71 0.84
N LYS A 16 -11.58 -21.99 0.14
CA LYS A 16 -11.53 -21.90 -1.32
C LYS A 16 -10.22 -21.21 -1.65
N LYS A 17 -9.36 -21.91 -2.40
CA LYS A 17 -8.05 -21.46 -2.91
C LYS A 17 -8.09 -19.97 -3.24
N ARG A 18 -7.28 -19.18 -2.53
CA ARG A 18 -7.01 -17.78 -2.88
C ARG A 18 -6.57 -17.77 -4.35
N LYS A 19 -7.29 -17.05 -5.22
CA LYS A 19 -6.76 -16.66 -6.54
C LYS A 19 -5.52 -15.80 -6.27
N ARG A 20 -4.33 -16.40 -6.39
CA ARG A 20 -3.05 -15.68 -6.34
C ARG A 20 -2.97 -14.79 -7.57
N ILE A 21 -2.53 -13.54 -7.39
CA ILE A 21 -1.96 -12.77 -8.48
C ILE A 21 -0.68 -13.52 -8.90
N PRO A 22 -0.52 -13.92 -10.17
CA PRO A 22 0.67 -14.66 -10.59
C PRO A 22 1.88 -13.72 -10.54
N LEU A 23 2.87 -14.06 -9.72
CA LEU A 23 4.16 -13.38 -9.68
C LEU A 23 4.92 -13.70 -10.97
N ASN A 24 5.43 -12.70 -11.70
CA ASN A 24 6.25 -12.94 -12.88
C ASN A 24 7.71 -13.15 -12.49
N ILE A 25 8.19 -14.39 -12.47
CA ILE A 25 9.56 -14.74 -12.09
C ILE A 25 10.42 -15.01 -13.32
N ALA A 26 11.62 -14.42 -13.35
CA ALA A 26 12.70 -14.85 -14.23
C ALA A 26 13.71 -15.69 -13.44
N VAL A 27 14.18 -16.78 -14.04
CA VAL A 27 15.21 -17.64 -13.44
C VAL A 27 16.50 -17.49 -14.22
N LEU A 28 17.55 -17.01 -13.53
CA LEU A 28 18.91 -16.97 -14.02
C LEU A 28 19.69 -18.15 -13.45
N ALA A 29 20.30 -18.96 -14.30
CA ALA A 29 21.02 -20.16 -13.88
C ALA A 29 22.21 -20.46 -14.80
N SER A 30 23.30 -20.95 -14.23
CA SER A 30 24.47 -21.47 -14.98
C SER A 30 24.54 -23.00 -14.95
N GLY A 31 23.84 -23.63 -14.00
CA GLY A 31 23.74 -25.09 -13.84
C GLY A 31 22.34 -25.63 -14.15
N ASN A 32 21.89 -26.68 -13.44
CA ASN A 32 20.62 -27.35 -13.74
C ASN A 32 19.36 -26.65 -13.17
N ALA A 33 19.52 -25.57 -12.41
CA ALA A 33 18.45 -24.91 -11.65
C ALA A 33 17.60 -25.92 -10.85
N SER A 34 18.23 -26.82 -10.10
CA SER A 34 17.54 -27.88 -9.34
C SER A 34 16.67 -27.32 -8.21
N SER A 35 17.07 -26.19 -7.61
CA SER A 35 16.39 -25.58 -6.46
C SER A 35 14.98 -25.07 -6.79
N ILE A 36 14.61 -24.98 -8.07
CA ILE A 36 13.31 -24.46 -8.52
C ILE A 36 12.31 -25.55 -8.93
N GLU A 37 12.68 -26.83 -8.79
CA GLU A 37 11.90 -27.94 -9.34
C GLU A 37 10.47 -28.01 -8.79
N LYS A 38 10.27 -27.78 -7.50
CA LYS A 38 8.92 -27.70 -6.89
C LYS A 38 8.10 -26.52 -7.42
N LEU A 39 8.75 -25.45 -7.89
CA LEU A 39 8.07 -24.27 -8.43
C LEU A 39 7.61 -24.46 -9.89
N LEU A 40 8.26 -25.36 -10.65
CA LEU A 40 7.93 -25.63 -12.06
C LEU A 40 6.53 -26.21 -12.28
N GLU A 41 5.93 -26.80 -11.24
CA GLU A 41 4.55 -27.28 -11.26
C GLU A 41 3.53 -26.11 -11.37
N TYR A 42 3.96 -24.88 -11.13
CA TYR A 42 3.17 -23.65 -11.19
C TYR A 42 3.56 -22.81 -12.41
N THR A 43 3.30 -23.35 -13.60
CA THR A 43 3.77 -22.84 -14.91
C THR A 43 3.42 -21.37 -15.17
N ASP A 44 2.37 -20.83 -14.54
CA ASP A 44 1.97 -19.44 -14.72
C ASP A 44 2.90 -18.43 -14.02
N THR A 45 3.81 -18.90 -13.15
CA THR A 45 4.67 -18.05 -12.32
C THR A 45 6.02 -17.77 -12.98
N ILE A 46 6.67 -18.78 -13.57
CA ILE A 46 7.98 -18.61 -14.21
C ILE A 46 7.77 -18.17 -15.66
N LYS A 47 8.16 -16.95 -15.98
CA LYS A 47 7.94 -16.35 -17.31
C LYS A 47 9.10 -16.55 -18.27
N ILE A 48 10.31 -16.71 -17.76
CA ILE A 48 11.48 -16.91 -18.61
C ILE A 48 12.65 -17.58 -17.86
N PHE A 49 13.36 -18.46 -18.57
CA PHE A 49 14.69 -18.94 -18.21
C PHE A 49 15.76 -18.18 -18.99
N ILE A 50 16.75 -17.66 -18.29
CA ILE A 50 17.95 -17.05 -18.89
C ILE A 50 19.17 -17.82 -18.39
N THR A 51 19.97 -18.33 -19.33
CA THR A 51 21.20 -19.06 -19.02
C THR A 51 22.38 -18.48 -19.79
N ASN A 52 23.54 -18.51 -19.14
CA ASN A 52 24.84 -18.24 -19.75
C ASN A 52 25.57 -19.53 -20.17
N ASN A 53 24.96 -20.69 -19.93
CA ASN A 53 25.49 -22.00 -20.27
C ASN A 53 24.61 -22.66 -21.35
N PRO A 54 25.16 -23.08 -22.49
CA PRO A 54 24.41 -23.72 -23.56
C PRO A 54 23.97 -25.17 -23.23
N SER A 55 24.26 -25.68 -22.04
CA SER A 55 23.93 -27.06 -21.65
C SER A 55 22.43 -27.38 -21.74
N ASN A 56 22.11 -28.54 -22.34
CA ASN A 56 20.75 -29.01 -22.68
C ASN A 56 19.75 -29.08 -21.51
N THR A 57 20.17 -29.14 -20.26
CA THR A 57 19.27 -29.48 -19.13
C THR A 57 18.24 -28.41 -18.80
N ILE A 58 18.62 -27.12 -18.81
CA ILE A 58 17.63 -26.03 -18.63
C ILE A 58 16.74 -25.93 -19.87
N TYR A 59 17.30 -26.09 -21.06
CA TYR A 59 16.51 -26.07 -22.30
C TYR A 59 15.44 -27.16 -22.31
N GLU A 60 15.77 -28.40 -21.92
CA GLU A 60 14.80 -29.48 -21.80
C GLU A 60 13.76 -29.21 -20.71
N LYS A 61 14.14 -28.62 -19.57
CA LYS A 61 13.19 -28.16 -18.55
C LYS A 61 12.23 -27.10 -19.12
N ALA A 62 12.76 -26.07 -19.77
CA ALA A 62 11.97 -24.99 -20.37
C ALA A 62 10.98 -25.54 -21.41
N LYS A 63 11.43 -26.46 -22.27
CA LYS A 63 10.60 -27.16 -23.25
C LYS A 63 9.51 -27.99 -22.59
N ARG A 64 9.85 -28.78 -21.55
CA ARG A 64 8.90 -29.63 -20.82
C ARG A 64 7.79 -28.82 -20.15
N TYR A 65 8.13 -27.68 -19.55
CA TYR A 65 7.17 -26.82 -18.83
C TYR A 65 6.61 -25.68 -19.67
N LYS A 66 6.93 -25.62 -20.98
CA LYS A 66 6.49 -24.59 -21.93
C LYS A 66 6.82 -23.16 -21.48
N VAL A 67 7.99 -22.98 -20.86
CA VAL A 67 8.49 -21.67 -20.42
C VAL A 67 9.47 -21.14 -21.47
N PRO A 68 9.38 -19.85 -21.87
CA PRO A 68 10.37 -19.20 -22.71
C PRO A 68 11.81 -19.38 -22.19
N PHE A 69 12.74 -19.62 -23.10
CA PHE A 69 14.15 -19.86 -22.80
C PHE A 69 15.04 -18.97 -23.66
N LEU A 70 16.02 -18.33 -23.03
CA LEU A 70 17.06 -17.57 -23.71
C LEU A 70 18.44 -17.99 -23.22
N TYR A 71 19.29 -18.34 -24.19
CA TYR A 71 20.73 -18.42 -23.99
C TYR A 71 21.34 -17.07 -24.32
N ILE A 72 22.05 -16.49 -23.36
CA ILE A 72 22.80 -15.25 -23.54
C ILE A 72 24.24 -15.55 -23.19
N ASP A 73 25.09 -15.66 -24.21
CA ASP A 73 26.50 -15.91 -24.02
C ASP A 73 27.16 -14.75 -23.25
N PHE A 74 27.70 -15.06 -22.08
CA PHE A 74 28.42 -14.11 -21.23
C PHE A 74 29.68 -13.56 -21.92
N TYR A 75 30.39 -14.41 -22.67
CA TYR A 75 31.67 -14.07 -23.29
C TYR A 75 31.53 -13.34 -24.63
N SER A 76 30.34 -13.38 -25.24
CA SER A 76 30.06 -12.69 -26.50
C SER A 76 29.95 -11.17 -26.39
N SER A 77 29.78 -10.63 -25.18
CA SER A 77 29.58 -9.19 -24.94
C SER A 77 30.92 -8.50 -24.67
N LYS A 78 31.12 -7.27 -25.17
CA LYS A 78 32.39 -6.54 -25.00
C LYS A 78 32.65 -6.13 -23.55
N THR A 79 31.59 -6.00 -22.76
CA THR A 79 31.64 -5.64 -21.34
C THR A 79 30.54 -6.35 -20.53
N ASN A 80 30.77 -6.53 -19.22
CA ASN A 80 29.74 -7.02 -18.29
C ASN A 80 28.48 -6.13 -18.32
N GLN A 81 28.65 -4.82 -18.45
CA GLN A 81 27.53 -3.88 -18.53
C GLN A 81 26.63 -4.15 -19.74
N GLU A 82 27.22 -4.41 -20.90
CA GLU A 82 26.47 -4.73 -22.12
C GLU A 82 25.68 -6.03 -21.98
N HIS A 83 26.28 -7.05 -21.37
CA HIS A 83 25.62 -8.33 -21.09
C HIS A 83 24.38 -8.16 -20.21
N TYR A 84 24.52 -7.48 -19.07
CA TYR A 84 23.40 -7.30 -18.14
C TYR A 84 22.36 -6.28 -18.63
N ASN A 85 22.74 -5.30 -19.44
CA ASN A 85 21.75 -4.42 -20.09
C ASN A 85 20.81 -5.22 -21.02
N LYS A 86 21.33 -6.22 -21.75
CA LYS A 86 20.49 -7.13 -22.56
C LYS A 86 19.52 -7.91 -21.67
N ILE A 87 20.01 -8.46 -20.56
CA ILE A 87 19.19 -9.18 -19.58
C ILE A 87 18.09 -8.27 -19.02
N ILE A 88 18.43 -7.09 -18.51
CA ILE A 88 17.48 -6.11 -17.93
C ILE A 88 16.39 -5.76 -18.94
N ASN A 89 16.75 -5.48 -20.20
CA ASN A 89 15.76 -5.19 -21.24
C ASN A 89 14.79 -6.36 -21.49
N ILE A 90 15.29 -7.60 -21.47
CA ILE A 90 14.44 -8.80 -21.56
C ILE A 90 13.53 -8.89 -20.33
N LEU A 91 14.06 -8.69 -19.12
CA LEU A 91 13.26 -8.72 -17.90
C LEU A 91 12.11 -7.69 -17.93
N ARG A 92 12.35 -6.50 -18.51
CA ARG A 92 11.31 -5.48 -18.75
C ARG A 92 10.24 -5.98 -19.72
N ILE A 93 10.64 -6.55 -20.87
CA ILE A 93 9.72 -7.07 -21.90
C ILE A 93 8.79 -8.14 -21.34
N PHE A 94 9.31 -9.00 -20.45
CA PHE A 94 8.55 -10.07 -19.81
C PHE A 94 7.78 -9.62 -18.55
N ASN A 95 7.75 -8.31 -18.25
CA ASN A 95 7.10 -7.74 -17.06
C ASN A 95 7.51 -8.46 -15.76
N ILE A 96 8.80 -8.76 -15.60
CA ILE A 96 9.31 -9.52 -14.46
C ILE A 96 9.16 -8.72 -13.16
N ASP A 97 8.71 -9.39 -12.11
CA ASP A 97 8.57 -8.87 -10.75
C ASP A 97 9.73 -9.29 -9.85
N MET A 98 10.26 -10.48 -10.09
CA MET A 98 11.33 -11.08 -9.30
C MET A 98 12.32 -11.84 -10.16
N VAL A 99 13.60 -11.62 -9.91
CA VAL A 99 14.70 -12.38 -10.47
C VAL A 99 15.18 -13.39 -9.44
N MET A 100 15.22 -14.66 -9.80
CA MET A 100 15.73 -15.73 -8.95
C MET A 100 17.03 -16.28 -9.52
N LEU A 101 18.10 -16.16 -8.74
CA LEU A 101 19.39 -16.78 -9.04
C LEU A 101 19.36 -18.23 -8.52
N SER A 102 19.50 -19.20 -9.43
CA SER A 102 19.56 -20.62 -9.08
C SER A 102 20.84 -21.24 -9.64
N GLY A 103 21.89 -21.29 -8.81
CA GLY A 103 23.21 -21.75 -9.25
C GLY A 103 23.77 -20.90 -10.39
N TYR A 104 23.58 -19.58 -10.30
CA TYR A 104 24.10 -18.61 -11.27
C TYR A 104 25.51 -18.20 -10.85
N MET A 105 26.51 -18.58 -11.65
CA MET A 105 27.94 -18.53 -11.26
C MET A 105 28.59 -17.16 -11.55
N HIS A 106 27.79 -16.09 -11.64
CA HIS A 106 28.25 -14.74 -11.92
C HIS A 106 27.68 -13.75 -10.92
N ILE A 107 28.49 -12.75 -10.56
CA ILE A 107 28.07 -11.63 -9.74
C ILE A 107 27.21 -10.71 -10.59
N VAL A 108 25.93 -10.57 -10.22
CA VAL A 108 25.01 -9.64 -10.88
C VAL A 108 25.32 -8.20 -10.50
N PRO A 109 25.24 -7.24 -11.45
CA PRO A 109 25.54 -5.84 -11.19
C PRO A 109 24.41 -5.15 -10.43
N LYS A 110 24.76 -4.05 -9.76
CA LYS A 110 23.88 -3.28 -8.89
C LYS A 110 22.60 -2.80 -9.56
N ASN A 111 22.69 -2.35 -10.81
CA ASN A 111 21.53 -1.91 -11.58
C ASN A 111 20.46 -3.01 -11.77
N LEU A 112 20.85 -4.29 -11.83
CA LEU A 112 19.89 -5.38 -11.99
C LEU A 112 19.03 -5.55 -10.73
N PHE A 113 19.67 -5.60 -9.56
CA PHE A 113 18.96 -5.86 -8.30
C PHE A 113 18.39 -4.61 -7.63
N GLU A 114 18.76 -3.40 -8.08
CA GLU A 114 18.04 -2.16 -7.76
C GLU A 114 16.73 -2.03 -8.54
N GLU A 115 16.70 -2.53 -9.79
CA GLU A 115 15.51 -2.43 -10.64
C GLU A 115 14.52 -3.59 -10.42
N PHE A 116 15.03 -4.81 -10.25
CA PHE A 116 14.22 -6.00 -10.03
C PHE A 116 14.54 -6.61 -8.67
N LYS A 117 13.50 -6.99 -7.92
CA LYS A 117 13.70 -7.75 -6.68
C LYS A 117 14.45 -9.04 -7.01
N THR A 118 15.70 -9.14 -6.55
CA THR A 118 16.58 -10.24 -6.90
C THR A 118 16.86 -11.06 -5.65
N ILE A 119 16.59 -12.36 -5.74
CA ILE A 119 16.77 -13.30 -4.64
C ILE A 119 17.74 -14.42 -5.06
N ASN A 120 18.47 -14.92 -4.08
CA ASN A 120 19.38 -16.06 -4.24
C ASN A 120 19.15 -17.05 -3.09
N ILE A 121 19.47 -18.31 -3.34
CA ILE A 121 19.49 -19.34 -2.31
C ILE A 121 20.93 -19.83 -2.06
N HIS A 122 21.32 -19.86 -0.79
CA HIS A 122 22.62 -20.32 -0.34
C HIS A 122 22.47 -21.67 0.39
N PRO A 123 23.33 -22.68 0.16
CA PRO A 123 23.22 -24.04 0.72
C PRO A 123 23.72 -24.16 2.18
N SER A 124 23.65 -23.06 2.94
CA SER A 124 23.96 -23.02 4.38
C SER A 124 23.00 -22.08 5.12
N LEU A 125 23.08 -22.11 6.46
CA LEU A 125 22.46 -21.11 7.32
C LEU A 125 23.37 -19.87 7.44
N LEU A 126 23.16 -18.89 6.56
CA LEU A 126 23.85 -17.59 6.64
C LEU A 126 23.62 -16.92 8.01
N PRO A 127 24.60 -16.15 8.53
CA PRO A 127 25.83 -15.71 7.86
C PRO A 127 26.97 -16.74 7.83
N LYS A 128 26.79 -17.95 8.40
CA LYS A 128 27.85 -18.98 8.36
C LYS A 128 28.10 -19.48 6.94
N TYR A 129 29.36 -19.74 6.62
CA TYR A 129 29.82 -20.30 5.33
C TYR A 129 29.51 -19.45 4.10
N LYS A 130 29.27 -18.16 4.30
CA LYS A 130 29.14 -17.14 3.25
C LYS A 130 30.30 -17.23 2.24
N GLY A 131 29.95 -17.17 0.95
CA GLY A 131 30.90 -17.21 -0.16
C GLY A 131 31.45 -18.60 -0.48
N LEU A 132 31.15 -19.63 0.32
CA LEU A 132 31.41 -21.01 -0.07
C LEU A 132 30.30 -21.49 -1.00
N MET A 133 30.64 -22.39 -1.92
CA MET A 133 29.69 -22.92 -2.89
C MET A 133 29.76 -24.44 -2.96
N ASP A 134 28.67 -25.04 -3.44
CA ASP A 134 28.58 -26.46 -3.76
C ASP A 134 29.05 -27.37 -2.60
N LEU A 135 29.87 -28.39 -2.88
CA LEU A 135 30.33 -29.37 -1.91
C LEU A 135 31.19 -28.78 -0.79
N ASP A 136 31.83 -27.62 -1.00
CA ASP A 136 32.74 -27.05 -0.02
C ASP A 136 32.01 -26.50 1.22
N VAL A 137 30.76 -26.08 1.05
CA VAL A 137 29.85 -25.74 2.15
C VAL A 137 29.62 -26.97 3.03
N HIS A 138 29.22 -28.08 2.41
CA HIS A 138 28.88 -29.31 3.13
C HIS A 138 30.11 -29.96 3.79
N LYS A 139 31.28 -29.92 3.14
CA LYS A 139 32.55 -30.32 3.76
C LYS A 139 32.85 -29.47 5.00
N SER A 140 32.69 -28.15 4.90
CA SER A 140 33.00 -27.23 6.01
C SER A 140 32.05 -27.37 7.19
N VAL A 141 30.77 -27.63 6.92
CA VAL A 141 29.75 -27.96 7.94
C VAL A 141 30.12 -29.23 8.70
N ILE A 142 30.52 -30.29 7.99
CA ILE A 142 30.92 -31.57 8.57
C ILE A 142 32.23 -31.43 9.36
N LEU A 143 33.24 -30.78 8.78
CA LEU A 143 34.55 -30.55 9.41
C LEU A 143 34.42 -29.76 10.72
N ASN A 144 33.53 -28.76 10.75
CA ASN A 144 33.28 -27.96 11.95
C ASN A 144 32.37 -28.65 12.97
N LYS A 145 31.92 -29.89 12.71
CA LYS A 145 31.03 -30.67 13.59
C LYS A 145 29.76 -29.91 13.98
N GLU A 146 29.20 -29.16 13.03
CA GLU A 146 27.92 -28.50 13.24
C GLU A 146 26.83 -29.55 13.55
N GLN A 147 25.86 -29.19 14.37
CA GLN A 147 24.70 -30.05 14.65
C GLN A 147 23.60 -29.89 13.58
N PHE A 148 23.50 -28.69 13.02
CA PHE A 148 22.49 -28.33 12.04
C PHE A 148 23.13 -27.71 10.80
N THR A 149 22.55 -28.01 9.64
CA THR A 149 22.80 -27.30 8.38
C THR A 149 21.47 -26.89 7.77
N GLY A 150 21.48 -26.30 6.59
CA GLY A 150 20.25 -25.87 5.95
C GLY A 150 20.49 -25.04 4.71
N CYS A 151 19.50 -24.26 4.33
CA CYS A 151 19.58 -23.30 3.25
C CYS A 151 19.05 -21.94 3.69
N THR A 152 19.52 -20.90 3.02
CA THR A 152 19.09 -19.52 3.23
C THR A 152 18.66 -18.89 1.93
N LEU A 153 17.40 -18.48 1.86
CA LEU A 153 16.91 -17.59 0.82
C LEU A 153 17.14 -16.15 1.27
N HIS A 154 17.81 -15.35 0.45
CA HIS A 154 18.16 -13.97 0.79
C HIS A 154 18.08 -13.03 -0.43
N GLU A 155 17.98 -11.73 -0.15
CA GLU A 155 18.08 -10.69 -1.17
C GLU A 155 19.53 -10.56 -1.67
N VAL A 156 19.68 -10.21 -2.94
CA VAL A 156 21.00 -9.95 -3.52
C VAL A 156 21.38 -8.49 -3.31
N GLU A 157 22.58 -8.27 -2.78
CA GLU A 157 23.16 -6.95 -2.56
C GLU A 157 24.58 -6.88 -3.15
N SER A 158 25.22 -5.71 -3.07
CA SER A 158 26.58 -5.51 -3.58
C SER A 158 27.64 -6.38 -2.91
N LYS A 159 27.40 -6.85 -1.68
CA LYS A 159 28.28 -7.79 -0.99
C LYS A 159 27.69 -9.20 -1.08
N VAL A 160 28.48 -10.15 -1.59
CA VAL A 160 28.16 -11.59 -1.70
C VAL A 160 27.52 -12.09 -0.41
N ASP A 161 26.42 -12.84 -0.47
CA ASP A 161 25.62 -13.40 0.65
C ASP A 161 25.50 -12.52 1.90
N SER A 162 25.27 -11.22 1.69
CA SER A 162 25.10 -10.23 2.78
C SER A 162 23.70 -9.64 2.86
N GLY A 163 22.86 -9.90 1.86
CA GLY A 163 21.55 -9.29 1.80
C GLY A 163 20.59 -9.86 2.83
N ASN A 164 19.47 -9.16 2.99
CA ASN A 164 18.46 -9.51 3.98
C ASN A 164 18.00 -10.96 3.84
N ILE A 165 17.96 -11.69 4.96
CA ILE A 165 17.51 -13.07 5.02
C ILE A 165 15.99 -13.08 4.90
N LEU A 166 15.47 -13.73 3.86
CA LEU A 166 14.05 -13.82 3.57
C LEU A 166 13.41 -15.05 4.22
N MET A 167 14.13 -16.18 4.19
CA MET A 167 13.70 -17.42 4.79
C MET A 167 14.91 -18.33 5.02
N GLN A 168 14.88 -19.12 6.10
CA GLN A 168 15.85 -20.18 6.36
C GLN A 168 15.13 -21.46 6.70
N LYS A 169 15.64 -22.58 6.20
CA LYS A 169 15.23 -23.93 6.61
C LYS A 169 16.46 -24.69 7.08
N ASN A 170 16.32 -25.43 8.17
CA ASN A 170 17.40 -26.22 8.76
C ASN A 170 17.05 -27.70 8.81
N VAL A 171 18.10 -28.52 8.97
CA VAL A 171 18.03 -29.96 9.17
C VAL A 171 19.19 -30.41 10.05
N GLU A 172 18.92 -31.41 10.87
CA GLU A 172 19.94 -32.08 11.69
C GLU A 172 20.91 -32.87 10.80
N ILE A 173 22.21 -32.76 11.08
CA ILE A 173 23.26 -33.47 10.32
C ILE A 173 23.38 -34.91 10.82
N LYS A 174 22.91 -35.86 10.00
CA LYS A 174 22.93 -37.30 10.31
C LYS A 174 23.92 -38.11 9.49
N THR A 175 24.68 -37.45 8.62
CA THR A 175 25.64 -38.08 7.72
C THR A 175 26.98 -37.35 7.77
N GLN A 176 28.06 -38.10 7.59
CA GLN A 176 29.42 -37.57 7.44
C GLN A 176 29.85 -37.50 5.96
N GLU A 177 28.95 -37.83 5.02
CA GLU A 177 29.21 -37.77 3.58
C GLU A 177 28.68 -36.45 3.00
N PRO A 178 29.56 -35.55 2.49
CA PRO A 178 29.15 -34.25 1.96
C PRO A 178 28.17 -34.34 0.78
N ALA A 179 28.30 -35.37 -0.07
CA ALA A 179 27.41 -35.57 -1.21
C ALA A 179 25.97 -35.94 -0.77
N VAL A 180 25.84 -36.76 0.28
CA VAL A 180 24.53 -37.09 0.85
C VAL A 180 23.93 -35.85 1.51
N LEU A 181 24.74 -35.08 2.27
CA LEU A 181 24.27 -33.84 2.90
C LEU A 181 23.84 -32.79 1.87
N LYS A 182 24.55 -32.68 0.75
CA LYS A 182 24.18 -31.83 -0.39
C LYS A 182 22.79 -32.16 -0.91
N ASN A 183 22.50 -33.43 -1.15
CA ASN A 183 21.18 -33.85 -1.65
C ASN A 183 20.04 -33.50 -0.67
N ILE A 184 20.28 -33.67 0.64
CA ILE A 184 19.31 -33.29 1.68
C ILE A 184 19.07 -31.78 1.67
N VAL A 185 20.13 -30.97 1.62
CA VAL A 185 20.02 -29.51 1.59
C VAL A 185 19.34 -29.04 0.30
N GLN A 186 19.61 -29.68 -0.84
CA GLN A 186 18.94 -29.36 -2.10
C GLN A 186 17.43 -29.60 -2.06
N GLU A 187 16.95 -30.63 -1.34
CA GLU A 187 15.51 -30.80 -1.13
C GLU A 187 14.92 -29.69 -0.25
N LEU A 188 15.65 -29.25 0.79
CA LEU A 188 15.24 -28.11 1.61
C LEU A 188 15.23 -26.79 0.82
N GLU A 189 16.17 -26.59 -0.10
CA GLU A 189 16.18 -25.43 -0.99
C GLU A 189 14.90 -25.35 -1.82
N LYS A 190 14.49 -26.47 -2.43
CA LYS A 190 13.26 -26.56 -3.21
C LYS A 190 12.04 -26.17 -2.37
N GLU A 191 11.98 -26.64 -1.13
CA GLU A 191 10.88 -26.28 -0.23
C GLU A 191 10.95 -24.84 0.25
N CYS A 192 12.13 -24.32 0.54
CA CYS A 192 12.33 -22.96 0.99
C CYS A 192 11.87 -21.96 -0.08
N ILE A 193 12.26 -22.19 -1.34
CA ILE A 193 11.82 -21.38 -2.49
C ILE A 193 10.31 -21.53 -2.67
N TYR A 194 9.80 -22.75 -2.67
CA TYR A 194 8.37 -22.99 -2.86
C TYR A 194 7.52 -22.29 -1.79
N ASP A 195 7.88 -22.42 -0.52
CA ASP A 195 7.13 -21.80 0.58
C ASP A 195 7.20 -20.28 0.53
N TYR A 196 8.38 -19.72 0.23
CA TYR A 196 8.53 -18.28 0.08
C TYR A 196 7.68 -17.74 -1.08
N VAL A 197 7.81 -18.31 -2.29
CA VAL A 197 7.05 -17.87 -3.47
C VAL A 197 5.56 -18.12 -3.31
N SER A 198 5.17 -19.23 -2.66
CA SER A 198 3.77 -19.53 -2.37
C SER A 198 3.14 -18.53 -1.41
N ASN A 199 3.89 -18.07 -0.42
CA ASN A 199 3.43 -17.05 0.52
C ASN A 199 3.79 -15.65 0.05
N TYR A 200 4.41 -15.52 -1.13
CA TYR A 200 4.79 -14.24 -1.70
C TYR A 200 3.54 -13.51 -2.17
N ASN A 201 3.13 -12.55 -1.36
CA ASN A 201 2.21 -11.53 -1.79
C ASN A 201 2.99 -10.56 -2.69
N THR A 202 2.50 -10.31 -3.90
CA THR A 202 3.01 -9.28 -4.84
C THR A 202 2.97 -7.84 -4.28
N LYS A 203 2.65 -7.66 -2.99
CA LYS A 203 2.61 -6.41 -2.22
C LYS A 203 3.91 -5.60 -2.20
N ASN A 204 4.95 -6.00 -2.93
CA ASN A 204 6.23 -5.26 -3.04
C ASN A 204 6.48 -4.58 -4.40
N LYS A 205 5.53 -4.60 -5.35
CA LYS A 205 5.55 -3.64 -6.47
C LYS A 205 4.45 -2.60 -6.27
N ALA A 206 4.89 -1.35 -6.23
CA ALA A 206 4.13 -0.11 -6.17
C ALA A 206 3.24 0.09 -4.92
N TYR A 207 3.67 0.99 -4.03
CA TYR A 207 2.91 2.11 -3.45
C TYR A 207 1.39 2.04 -3.19
N ASP A 208 0.75 0.87 -3.10
CA ASP A 208 -0.70 0.78 -2.96
C ASP A 208 -1.10 0.53 -1.50
N VAL A 209 -1.80 1.52 -0.94
CA VAL A 209 -2.99 1.19 -0.15
C VAL A 209 -3.87 0.40 -1.13
N ASN A 210 -4.24 -0.84 -0.83
CA ASN A 210 -5.08 -1.62 -1.73
C ASN A 210 -6.52 -1.09 -1.67
N ILE A 211 -6.73 0.10 -2.26
CA ILE A 211 -8.02 0.77 -2.38
C ILE A 211 -8.99 -0.17 -3.09
N THR A 212 -8.52 -1.01 -4.02
CA THR A 212 -9.35 -2.00 -4.72
C THR A 212 -9.87 -3.08 -3.78
N GLU A 213 -9.05 -3.68 -2.91
CA GLU A 213 -9.52 -4.64 -1.90
C GLU A 213 -10.40 -3.97 -0.83
N GLY A 214 -10.05 -2.75 -0.40
CA GLY A 214 -10.87 -1.97 0.53
C GLY A 214 -12.25 -1.65 -0.06
N ASN A 215 -12.29 -1.16 -1.30
CA ASN A 215 -13.52 -0.90 -2.04
C ASN A 215 -14.29 -2.20 -2.31
N ALA A 216 -13.63 -3.30 -2.65
CA ALA A 216 -14.27 -4.60 -2.82
C ALA A 216 -14.91 -5.08 -1.52
N PHE A 217 -14.23 -4.91 -0.38
CA PHE A 217 -14.79 -5.20 0.94
C PHE A 217 -15.99 -4.30 1.27
N VAL A 218 -15.93 -3.00 0.95
CA VAL A 218 -17.05 -2.08 1.10
C VAL A 218 -18.23 -2.47 0.19
N GLN A 219 -17.98 -2.92 -1.04
CA GLN A 219 -19.02 -3.43 -1.93
C GLN A 219 -19.63 -4.73 -1.40
N ASP A 220 -18.82 -5.65 -0.88
CA ASP A 220 -19.31 -6.85 -0.20
C ASP A 220 -20.15 -6.49 1.03
N LEU A 221 -19.81 -5.43 1.77
CA LEU A 221 -20.60 -4.94 2.88
C LEU A 221 -21.91 -4.28 2.44
N LYS A 222 -21.92 -3.52 1.34
CA LYS A 222 -23.15 -2.95 0.75
C LYS A 222 -24.19 -4.03 0.41
N THR A 223 -23.74 -5.23 0.00
CA THR A 223 -24.68 -6.35 -0.24
C THR A 223 -25.31 -6.90 1.04
N LYS A 224 -24.74 -6.58 2.22
CA LYS A 224 -25.17 -7.10 3.53
C LYS A 224 -25.83 -6.04 4.41
N LEU A 225 -25.53 -4.76 4.19
CA LEU A 225 -25.97 -3.63 5.00
C LEU A 225 -26.51 -2.53 4.08
N ILE A 226 -27.76 -2.14 4.33
CA ILE A 226 -28.45 -1.04 3.64
C ILE A 226 -27.82 0.27 4.19
N ASN A 227 -27.19 1.08 3.34
CA ASN A 227 -26.58 2.42 3.63
C ASN A 227 -25.07 2.50 3.91
N ILE A 228 -24.23 1.73 3.22
CA ILE A 228 -22.77 1.94 3.23
C ILE A 228 -22.34 2.63 1.93
N GLY A 229 -21.43 3.62 1.98
CA GLY A 229 -20.67 4.11 0.81
C GLY A 229 -20.80 5.59 0.44
N GLY A 230 -21.59 6.38 1.17
CA GLY A 230 -21.51 7.85 1.15
C GLY A 230 -20.44 8.37 2.14
N PHE A 231 -20.24 9.69 2.21
CA PHE A 231 -19.30 10.30 3.17
C PHE A 231 -19.73 10.11 4.65
N ALA A 232 -21.03 9.96 4.91
CA ALA A 232 -21.57 9.72 6.25
C ALA A 232 -22.71 8.68 6.23
N SER A 233 -22.88 7.96 7.33
CA SER A 233 -24.01 7.03 7.52
C SER A 233 -25.17 7.71 8.23
N GLU A 234 -26.36 7.67 7.63
CA GLU A 234 -27.55 8.36 8.11
C GLU A 234 -28.36 7.51 9.12
N PHE A 235 -28.89 8.15 10.17
CA PHE A 235 -29.86 7.59 11.10
C PHE A 235 -30.85 8.66 11.59
N LYS A 236 -31.97 8.24 12.20
CA LYS A 236 -33.03 9.15 12.67
C LYS A 236 -33.21 9.09 14.18
N ILE A 237 -33.40 10.26 14.79
CA ILE A 237 -33.87 10.41 16.18
C ILE A 237 -35.07 11.34 16.16
N GLY A 238 -36.26 10.79 16.39
CA GLY A 238 -37.51 11.52 16.19
C GLY A 238 -37.67 11.94 14.72
N GLU A 239 -37.96 13.22 14.49
CA GLU A 239 -38.09 13.81 13.15
C GLU A 239 -36.75 14.27 12.56
N LYS A 240 -35.70 14.33 13.37
CA LYS A 240 -34.38 14.80 12.95
C LYS A 240 -33.55 13.69 12.35
N ILE A 241 -32.78 14.05 11.33
CA ILE A 241 -31.85 13.17 10.63
C ILE A 241 -30.44 13.51 11.10
N PHE A 242 -29.64 12.49 11.37
CA PHE A 242 -28.25 12.60 11.79
C PHE A 242 -27.34 11.80 10.88
N GLY A 243 -26.11 12.27 10.71
CA GLY A 243 -25.04 11.58 10.03
C GLY A 243 -23.96 11.22 11.04
N ALA A 244 -23.39 10.02 10.91
CA ALA A 244 -22.19 9.61 11.64
C ALA A 244 -21.03 9.36 10.67
N SER A 245 -19.83 9.75 11.08
CA SER A 245 -18.58 9.45 10.37
C SER A 245 -17.53 8.91 11.34
N THR A 246 -16.68 8.03 10.83
CA THR A 246 -15.50 7.53 11.54
C THR A 246 -14.33 7.42 10.58
N ASP A 247 -13.20 8.00 10.98
CA ASP A 247 -11.95 7.97 10.20
C ASP A 247 -10.74 8.18 11.12
N GLY A 248 -9.55 7.81 10.62
CA GLY A 248 -8.26 8.04 11.25
C GLY A 248 -7.36 8.96 10.42
N CYS A 249 -6.15 9.23 10.91
CA CYS A 249 -5.18 10.06 10.18
C CYS A 249 -4.33 9.27 9.16
N GLY A 250 -4.46 7.95 9.13
CA GLY A 250 -3.69 7.07 8.27
C GLY A 250 -2.17 7.18 8.48
N THR A 251 -1.41 7.07 7.39
CA THR A 251 0.07 6.99 7.48
C THR A 251 0.78 8.31 7.75
N LYS A 252 0.04 9.43 7.84
CA LYS A 252 0.57 10.72 8.31
C LYS A 252 1.04 10.64 9.77
N LEU A 253 0.45 9.76 10.58
CA LEU A 253 0.83 9.48 11.96
C LEU A 253 2.32 9.15 12.12
N ASP A 254 2.90 8.46 11.13
CA ASP A 254 4.30 8.07 11.18
C ASP A 254 5.25 9.27 11.10
N LEU A 255 4.93 10.26 10.24
CA LEU A 255 5.68 11.51 10.16
C LEU A 255 5.43 12.41 11.37
N ALA A 256 4.19 12.50 11.84
CA ALA A 256 3.86 13.23 13.06
C ALA A 256 4.67 12.71 14.25
N ASN A 257 4.79 11.39 14.37
CA ASN A 257 5.61 10.76 15.39
C ASN A 257 7.11 11.03 15.21
N ARG A 258 7.64 10.87 13.99
CA ARG A 258 9.07 11.03 13.67
C ARG A 258 9.56 12.47 13.88
N PHE A 259 8.74 13.46 13.54
CA PHE A 259 9.12 14.87 13.54
C PHE A 259 8.48 15.70 14.66
N GLY A 260 7.65 15.10 15.51
CA GLY A 260 7.13 15.75 16.71
C GLY A 260 5.89 16.63 16.52
N TYR A 261 5.21 16.56 15.37
CA TYR A 261 3.97 17.30 15.04
C TYR A 261 2.73 16.62 15.66
N LEU A 262 2.78 16.37 16.96
CA LEU A 262 1.70 15.70 17.70
C LEU A 262 0.59 16.66 18.10
N ASP A 263 0.86 17.96 18.13
CA ASP A 263 -0.08 19.03 18.47
C ASP A 263 -0.98 19.47 17.31
N THR A 264 -0.64 19.08 16.07
CA THR A 264 -1.44 19.37 14.87
C THR A 264 -2.14 18.13 14.32
N ILE A 265 -1.64 16.92 14.59
CA ILE A 265 -2.23 15.69 14.04
C ILE A 265 -3.67 15.44 14.54
N GLY A 266 -4.03 15.95 15.71
CA GLY A 266 -5.41 15.92 16.19
C GLY A 266 -6.37 16.76 15.34
N ILE A 267 -5.88 17.83 14.68
CA ILE A 267 -6.68 18.62 13.75
C ILE A 267 -6.96 17.79 12.49
N ASP A 268 -5.98 17.04 12.00
CA ASP A 268 -6.19 16.11 10.88
C ASP A 268 -7.26 15.06 11.21
N LEU A 269 -7.23 14.49 12.42
CA LEU A 269 -8.23 13.52 12.87
C LEU A 269 -9.65 14.08 12.80
N VAL A 270 -9.84 15.28 13.36
CA VAL A 270 -11.14 15.97 13.34
C VAL A 270 -11.55 16.29 11.92
N ALA A 271 -10.65 16.85 11.11
CA ALA A 271 -10.96 17.31 9.76
C ALA A 271 -11.42 16.17 8.84
N MET A 272 -10.79 14.99 8.91
CA MET A 272 -11.19 13.83 8.09
C MET A 272 -12.66 13.46 8.31
N ASN A 273 -13.10 13.42 9.58
CA ASN A 273 -14.47 13.07 9.95
C ASN A 273 -15.48 14.21 9.69
N ILE A 274 -15.09 15.45 10.04
CA ILE A 274 -15.97 16.62 9.95
C ILE A 274 -16.24 17.00 8.50
N ASN A 275 -15.22 16.98 7.64
CA ASN A 275 -15.40 17.31 6.23
C ASN A 275 -16.31 16.30 5.52
N ASP A 276 -16.26 15.03 5.91
CA ASP A 276 -17.16 13.99 5.41
C ASP A 276 -18.62 14.24 5.83
N LEU A 277 -18.86 14.61 7.09
CA LEU A 277 -20.18 15.03 7.56
C LEU A 277 -20.68 16.25 6.78
N ILE A 278 -19.86 17.29 6.66
CA ILE A 278 -20.27 18.53 6.00
C ILE A 278 -20.53 18.28 4.52
N ALA A 279 -19.70 17.49 3.82
CA ALA A 279 -19.94 17.09 2.43
C ALA A 279 -21.26 16.32 2.27
N GLY A 280 -21.70 15.60 3.31
CA GLY A 280 -23.01 14.97 3.39
C GLY A 280 -24.18 15.91 3.72
N GLY A 281 -23.95 17.22 3.91
CA GLY A 281 -24.98 18.20 4.28
C GLY A 281 -25.33 18.20 5.77
N TYR A 282 -24.45 17.68 6.62
CA TYR A 282 -24.63 17.63 8.07
C TYR A 282 -23.86 18.75 8.76
N LYS A 283 -24.50 19.44 9.70
CA LYS A 283 -23.84 20.35 10.64
C LYS A 283 -23.24 19.51 11.78
N PRO A 284 -21.94 19.57 12.02
CA PRO A 284 -21.32 18.85 13.14
C PRO A 284 -21.88 19.28 14.50
N GLU A 285 -22.07 18.33 15.41
CA GLU A 285 -22.56 18.59 16.77
C GLU A 285 -21.58 18.05 17.83
N ILE A 286 -21.14 16.80 17.66
CA ILE A 286 -20.27 16.12 18.63
C ILE A 286 -19.12 15.39 17.94
N PHE A 287 -18.02 15.27 18.69
CA PHE A 287 -16.83 14.51 18.33
C PHE A 287 -16.38 13.65 19.51
N MET A 288 -15.85 12.46 19.21
CA MET A 288 -15.19 11.58 20.16
C MET A 288 -13.91 11.01 19.56
N ASP A 289 -12.95 10.66 20.41
CA ASP A 289 -11.67 10.09 19.98
C ASP A 289 -11.33 8.76 20.67
N TYR A 290 -10.52 7.96 19.98
CA TYR A 290 -9.88 6.77 20.52
C TYR A 290 -8.40 6.79 20.16
N ILE A 291 -7.54 6.77 21.18
CA ILE A 291 -6.09 6.78 21.05
C ILE A 291 -5.57 5.41 21.50
N ALA A 292 -4.87 4.70 20.62
CA ALA A 292 -4.23 3.43 20.97
C ALA A 292 -2.73 3.50 20.74
N LEU A 293 -1.93 2.99 21.68
CA LEU A 293 -0.49 3.24 21.73
C LEU A 293 0.29 2.14 22.43
N ASP A 294 1.58 2.01 22.14
CA ASP A 294 2.44 0.99 22.78
C ASP A 294 2.63 1.24 24.29
N LYS A 295 3.01 2.48 24.67
CA LYS A 295 3.23 2.88 26.06
C LYS A 295 2.78 4.32 26.30
N MET A 296 2.04 4.53 27.40
CA MET A 296 1.51 5.84 27.76
C MET A 296 2.64 6.86 28.01
N ASP A 297 2.55 7.98 27.30
CA ASP A 297 3.34 9.19 27.53
C ASP A 297 2.39 10.38 27.62
N LYS A 298 2.21 10.90 28.84
CA LYS A 298 1.28 12.00 29.12
C LYS A 298 1.59 13.26 28.29
N VAL A 299 2.87 13.57 28.07
CA VAL A 299 3.25 14.78 27.32
C VAL A 299 2.83 14.64 25.86
N ARG A 300 3.05 13.46 25.28
CA ARG A 300 2.67 13.17 23.89
C ARG A 300 1.16 13.13 23.73
N CYS A 301 0.44 12.43 24.61
CA CYS A 301 -1.02 12.36 24.56
C CYS A 301 -1.66 13.74 24.74
N ASN A 302 -1.15 14.58 25.65
CA ASN A 302 -1.67 15.94 25.84
C ASN A 302 -1.51 16.80 24.58
N LYS A 303 -0.42 16.63 23.81
CA LYS A 303 -0.27 17.31 22.52
C LYS A 303 -1.34 16.87 21.52
N ILE A 304 -1.55 15.55 21.38
CA ILE A 304 -2.57 14.98 20.48
C ILE A 304 -3.96 15.53 20.84
N ILE A 305 -4.34 15.43 22.11
CA ILE A 305 -5.64 15.93 22.61
C ILE A 305 -5.78 17.44 22.37
N SER A 306 -4.72 18.23 22.58
CA SER A 306 -4.74 19.67 22.29
C SER A 306 -5.04 19.95 20.81
N GLY A 307 -4.49 19.14 19.91
CA GLY A 307 -4.81 19.20 18.48
C GLY A 307 -6.26 18.84 18.17
N ILE A 308 -6.82 17.82 18.85
CA ILE A 308 -8.22 17.42 18.70
C ILE A 308 -9.14 18.54 19.18
N ILE A 309 -8.89 19.11 20.36
CA ILE A 309 -9.66 20.24 20.91
C ILE A 309 -9.66 21.41 19.92
N LYS A 310 -8.48 21.78 19.40
CA LYS A 310 -8.36 22.85 18.40
C LYS A 310 -9.10 22.53 17.10
N GLY A 311 -9.09 21.27 16.66
CA GLY A 311 -9.88 20.82 15.52
C GLY A 311 -11.39 20.99 15.76
N CYS A 312 -11.87 20.60 16.94
CA CYS A 312 -13.28 20.75 17.34
C CYS A 312 -13.70 22.23 17.43
N GLU A 313 -12.82 23.10 17.94
CA GLU A 313 -13.04 24.56 17.97
C GLU A 313 -13.21 25.13 16.56
N ILE A 314 -12.33 24.76 15.62
CA ILE A 314 -12.44 25.18 14.21
C ILE A 314 -13.73 24.64 13.58
N ALA A 315 -14.08 23.38 13.86
CA ALA A 315 -15.29 22.73 13.36
C ALA A 315 -16.59 23.22 14.03
N ASN A 316 -16.48 24.03 15.09
CA ASN A 316 -17.58 24.44 15.95
C ASN A 316 -18.44 23.26 16.46
N CYS A 317 -17.76 22.19 16.92
CA CYS A 317 -18.40 21.00 17.51
C CYS A 317 -17.86 20.69 18.91
N ASN A 318 -18.59 19.90 19.67
CA ASN A 318 -18.23 19.57 21.05
C ASN A 318 -17.42 18.26 21.11
N LEU A 319 -16.22 18.31 21.69
CA LEU A 319 -15.53 17.09 22.12
C LEU A 319 -16.20 16.56 23.41
N ILE A 320 -16.96 15.47 23.30
CA ILE A 320 -17.80 14.98 24.40
C ILE A 320 -17.18 13.82 25.19
N GLY A 321 -16.12 13.22 24.67
CA GLY A 321 -15.43 12.12 25.34
C GLY A 321 -14.43 11.42 24.43
N GLY A 322 -13.59 10.59 25.03
CA GLY A 322 -12.64 9.78 24.31
C GLY A 322 -12.07 8.68 25.21
N GLU A 323 -11.27 7.79 24.62
CA GLU A 323 -10.63 6.68 25.33
C GLU A 323 -9.15 6.58 24.93
N THR A 324 -8.30 6.19 25.88
CA THR A 324 -6.86 6.01 25.65
C THR A 324 -6.41 4.62 26.11
N ALA A 325 -6.03 3.78 25.15
CA ALA A 325 -5.64 2.40 25.38
C ALA A 325 -4.12 2.19 25.23
N GLU A 326 -3.46 1.81 26.32
CA GLU A 326 -2.09 1.27 26.27
C GLU A 326 -2.13 -0.23 25.92
N MET A 327 -1.57 -0.59 24.77
CA MET A 327 -1.64 -1.95 24.21
C MET A 327 -0.24 -2.47 23.83
N LYS A 328 0.60 -2.65 24.85
CA LYS A 328 1.97 -3.15 24.71
C LYS A 328 2.01 -4.50 23.98
N GLY A 329 2.87 -4.59 22.97
CA GLY A 329 3.04 -5.80 22.16
C GLY A 329 2.03 -5.96 21.02
N ILE A 330 1.00 -5.10 20.93
CA ILE A 330 0.15 -4.94 19.74
C ILE A 330 0.69 -3.83 18.86
N TYR A 331 0.95 -2.65 19.43
CA TYR A 331 1.58 -1.56 18.72
C TYR A 331 3.10 -1.70 18.74
N LEU A 332 3.73 -1.33 17.62
CA LEU A 332 5.19 -1.21 17.57
C LEU A 332 5.67 -0.14 18.55
N LYS A 333 6.90 -0.30 19.02
CA LYS A 333 7.49 0.59 20.02
C LYS A 333 7.32 2.06 19.66
N ASP A 334 6.81 2.84 20.61
CA ASP A 334 6.58 4.29 20.50
C ASP A 334 5.64 4.73 19.35
N LYS A 335 4.88 3.80 18.75
CA LYS A 335 3.83 4.08 17.75
C LYS A 335 2.46 4.19 18.43
N PHE A 336 1.57 4.91 17.75
CA PHE A 336 0.19 5.11 18.16
C PHE A 336 -0.71 5.17 16.92
N ASP A 337 -1.99 4.98 17.15
CA ASP A 337 -3.08 5.09 16.19
C ASP A 337 -4.21 5.95 16.77
N LEU A 338 -4.93 6.61 15.88
CA LEU A 338 -6.01 7.55 16.21
C LEU A 338 -7.25 7.19 15.40
N ALA A 339 -8.38 7.07 16.09
CA ALA A 339 -9.70 7.00 15.46
C ALA A 339 -10.59 8.13 15.99
N GLY A 340 -11.28 8.79 15.08
CA GLY A 340 -12.26 9.82 15.36
C GLY A 340 -13.66 9.30 15.09
N PHE A 341 -14.62 9.89 15.78
CA PHE A 341 -16.04 9.60 15.60
C PHE A 341 -16.79 10.92 15.68
N ALA A 342 -17.52 11.26 14.63
CA ALA A 342 -18.28 12.50 14.57
C ALA A 342 -19.76 12.21 14.31
N VAL A 343 -20.63 13.02 14.91
CA VAL A 343 -22.07 13.02 14.62
C VAL A 343 -22.53 14.46 14.34
N GLY A 344 -23.39 14.61 13.33
CA GLY A 344 -23.96 15.90 12.97
C GLY A 344 -25.43 15.80 12.57
N GLU A 345 -26.17 16.89 12.72
CA GLU A 345 -27.58 17.01 12.31
C GLU A 345 -27.67 17.39 10.82
N LYS A 346 -28.56 16.77 10.06
CA LYS A 346 -28.78 17.08 8.64
C LYS A 346 -29.39 18.48 8.52
N ILE A 347 -28.68 19.39 7.85
CA ILE A 347 -29.17 20.76 7.59
C ILE A 347 -29.44 21.04 6.12
N HIS A 348 -28.91 20.20 5.22
CA HIS A 348 -29.04 20.38 3.78
C HIS A 348 -29.30 19.05 3.09
N ASN A 349 -30.36 19.00 2.28
CA ASN A 349 -30.73 17.85 1.48
C ASN A 349 -30.34 18.10 0.04
N PHE A 350 -29.42 17.29 -0.48
CA PHE A 350 -29.09 17.30 -1.89
C PHE A 350 -30.24 16.74 -2.72
N PRO A 351 -30.41 17.20 -3.96
CA PRO A 351 -31.34 16.58 -4.90
C PRO A 351 -30.92 15.13 -5.21
N ASP A 352 -31.82 14.39 -5.86
CA ASP A 352 -31.52 13.04 -6.35
C ASP A 352 -30.27 13.09 -7.25
N ILE A 353 -29.33 12.17 -7.05
CA ILE A 353 -28.09 12.07 -7.83
C ILE A 353 -28.37 12.04 -9.34
N ASN A 354 -29.48 11.41 -9.76
CA ASN A 354 -29.92 11.30 -11.16
C ASN A 354 -30.39 12.64 -11.76
N SER A 355 -30.55 13.68 -10.94
CA SER A 355 -30.84 15.04 -11.41
C SER A 355 -29.62 15.76 -12.01
N ILE A 356 -28.41 15.22 -11.79
CA ILE A 356 -27.16 15.78 -12.30
C ILE A 356 -27.07 15.60 -13.84
N LYS A 357 -26.75 16.69 -14.53
CA LYS A 357 -26.78 16.83 -15.99
C LYS A 357 -25.42 17.27 -16.55
N SER A 358 -25.17 16.88 -17.79
CA SER A 358 -24.04 17.38 -18.58
C SER A 358 -24.06 18.91 -18.64
N GLY A 359 -22.88 19.53 -18.55
CA GLY A 359 -22.70 20.99 -18.56
C GLY A 359 -22.79 21.66 -17.19
N GLN A 360 -23.12 20.93 -16.12
CA GLN A 360 -23.06 21.46 -14.75
C GLN A 360 -21.63 21.66 -14.27
N PHE A 361 -21.44 22.61 -13.36
CA PHE A 361 -20.12 23.15 -13.04
C PHE A 361 -19.49 22.43 -11.86
N LEU A 362 -18.16 22.27 -11.91
CA LEU A 362 -17.36 21.82 -10.77
C LEU A 362 -16.60 23.01 -10.18
N TYR A 363 -16.80 23.24 -8.88
CA TYR A 363 -16.09 24.26 -8.11
C TYR A 363 -15.19 23.63 -7.05
N GLY A 364 -13.91 23.99 -7.02
CA GLY A 364 -12.94 23.51 -6.05
C GLY A 364 -12.72 24.49 -4.91
N LEU A 365 -12.71 23.99 -3.66
CA LEU A 365 -12.21 24.75 -2.51
C LEU A 365 -10.78 24.30 -2.17
N SER A 366 -9.86 25.26 -2.09
CA SER A 366 -8.43 24.97 -2.01
C SER A 366 -8.07 24.12 -0.77
N SER A 367 -7.16 23.17 -0.94
CA SER A 367 -6.57 22.40 0.16
C SER A 367 -5.48 23.20 0.88
N SER A 368 -5.16 22.80 2.10
CA SER A 368 -4.04 23.39 2.85
C SER A 368 -2.70 22.78 2.43
N GLY A 369 -2.72 21.63 1.75
CA GLY A 369 -1.58 20.80 1.37
C GLY A 369 -2.06 19.38 1.05
N ILE A 370 -1.26 18.37 1.39
CA ILE A 370 -1.56 16.94 1.11
C ILE A 370 -2.77 16.42 1.93
N HIS A 371 -3.17 17.13 2.99
CA HIS A 371 -4.17 16.70 3.97
C HIS A 371 -3.74 15.45 4.73
N SER A 372 -4.52 14.36 4.73
CA SER A 372 -4.18 13.12 5.46
C SER A 372 -4.06 11.88 4.56
N ASN A 373 -4.00 12.06 3.23
CA ASN A 373 -4.00 10.97 2.25
C ASN A 373 -2.70 10.92 1.43
N GLY A 374 -2.26 9.73 1.02
CA GLY A 374 -1.05 9.54 0.19
C GLY A 374 0.28 9.57 0.94
N TYR A 375 0.28 9.67 2.29
CA TYR A 375 1.51 9.79 3.09
C TYR A 375 2.43 8.56 3.03
N THR A 376 1.95 7.39 2.63
CA THR A 376 2.82 6.23 2.37
C THR A 376 3.82 6.51 1.26
N LEU A 377 3.38 7.15 0.17
CA LEU A 377 4.24 7.55 -0.93
C LEU A 377 5.14 8.71 -0.49
N VAL A 378 4.56 9.75 0.14
CA VAL A 378 5.29 10.93 0.61
C VAL A 378 6.48 10.56 1.50
N ARG A 379 6.28 9.64 2.47
CA ARG A 379 7.36 9.17 3.35
C ARG A 379 8.53 8.56 2.58
N LYS A 380 8.21 7.70 1.61
CA LYS A 380 9.21 7.03 0.78
C LYS A 380 9.94 8.01 -0.13
N LEU A 381 9.24 9.00 -0.70
CA LEU A 381 9.87 10.06 -1.47
C LEU A 381 10.79 10.90 -0.59
N LEU A 382 10.32 11.27 0.60
CA LEU A 382 11.08 12.04 1.57
C LEU A 382 12.39 11.34 1.97
N ASP A 383 12.35 10.03 2.22
CA ASP A 383 13.52 9.25 2.62
C ASP A 383 14.56 9.05 1.50
N ASN A 384 14.11 9.05 0.24
CA ASN A 384 14.97 8.80 -0.93
C ASN A 384 15.40 10.09 -1.66
N SER A 385 14.77 11.23 -1.37
CA SER A 385 15.01 12.47 -2.11
C SER A 385 16.37 13.09 -1.77
N LYS A 386 17.08 13.55 -2.80
CA LYS A 386 18.29 14.37 -2.64
C LYS A 386 17.97 15.82 -2.24
N LYS A 387 16.74 16.27 -2.49
CA LYS A 387 16.23 17.61 -2.17
C LYS A 387 14.83 17.46 -1.56
N PRO A 388 14.75 17.02 -0.30
CA PRO A 388 13.48 16.80 0.36
C PRO A 388 12.67 18.10 0.46
N PHE A 389 11.34 17.99 0.36
CA PHE A 389 10.45 19.11 0.63
C PHE A 389 10.49 19.46 2.13
N ASP A 390 10.10 20.69 2.42
CA ASP A 390 10.02 21.19 3.79
C ASP A 390 9.01 20.38 4.65
N ILE A 391 9.46 19.94 5.83
CA ILE A 391 8.66 19.10 6.73
C ILE A 391 7.45 19.86 7.26
N GLU A 392 7.59 21.15 7.57
CA GLU A 392 6.47 21.95 8.09
C GLU A 392 5.33 22.01 7.07
N SER A 393 5.66 22.21 5.80
CA SER A 393 4.73 22.17 4.69
C SER A 393 4.09 20.79 4.48
N LEU A 394 4.86 19.71 4.60
CA LEU A 394 4.35 18.33 4.55
C LEU A 394 3.43 18.02 5.75
N MET A 395 3.64 18.64 6.90
CA MET A 395 2.89 18.40 8.14
C MET A 395 1.78 19.40 8.40
N LYS A 396 1.51 20.32 7.45
CA LYS A 396 0.41 21.27 7.54
C LYS A 396 -0.92 20.52 7.77
N PRO A 397 -1.75 20.93 8.76
CA PRO A 397 -2.97 20.22 9.08
C PRO A 397 -3.99 20.31 7.96
N THR A 398 -4.84 19.29 7.87
CA THR A 398 -5.98 19.25 6.96
C THR A 398 -6.91 20.43 7.25
N ARG A 399 -7.36 21.10 6.18
CA ARG A 399 -8.32 22.21 6.29
C ARG A 399 -9.69 21.65 6.67
N ILE A 400 -10.34 22.31 7.62
CA ILE A 400 -11.74 22.04 8.00
C ILE A 400 -12.61 23.03 7.25
N TYR A 401 -13.59 22.55 6.48
CA TYR A 401 -14.37 23.38 5.53
C TYR A 401 -15.73 23.82 6.08
N THR A 402 -15.75 24.48 7.25
CA THR A 402 -17.01 24.96 7.87
C THR A 402 -17.75 25.98 7.03
N GLU A 403 -17.08 26.67 6.11
CA GLU A 403 -17.67 27.61 5.16
C GLU A 403 -18.77 26.99 4.28
N LEU A 404 -18.75 25.67 4.07
CA LEU A 404 -19.82 24.96 3.36
C LEU A 404 -21.18 25.13 4.04
N LEU A 405 -21.22 25.27 5.37
CA LEU A 405 -22.47 25.48 6.10
C LEU A 405 -23.15 26.81 5.72
N GLU A 406 -22.36 27.85 5.46
CA GLU A 406 -22.87 29.12 4.95
C GLU A 406 -23.23 29.03 3.47
N LEU A 407 -22.43 28.30 2.67
CA LEU A 407 -22.76 28.06 1.26
C LEU A 407 -24.10 27.32 1.08
N TYR A 408 -24.42 26.35 1.95
CA TYR A 408 -25.73 25.69 1.93
C TYR A 408 -26.89 26.66 2.25
N LYS A 409 -26.67 27.67 3.10
CA LYS A 409 -27.67 28.69 3.39
C LYS A 409 -27.85 29.65 2.22
N SER A 410 -26.75 30.06 1.58
CA SER A 410 -26.76 31.05 0.50
C SER A 410 -27.15 30.48 -0.86
N TYR A 411 -26.79 29.22 -1.13
CA TYR A 411 -26.86 28.61 -2.46
C TYR A 411 -27.43 27.18 -2.45
N GLY A 412 -28.13 26.76 -1.39
CA GLY A 412 -28.60 25.39 -1.20
C GLY A 412 -29.26 24.78 -2.44
N ASP A 413 -30.24 25.45 -3.04
CA ASP A 413 -30.96 24.93 -4.22
C ASP A 413 -30.09 24.79 -5.48
N LYS A 414 -28.90 25.39 -5.46
CA LYS A 414 -27.95 25.43 -6.58
C LYS A 414 -26.80 24.45 -6.39
N ILE A 415 -26.53 24.01 -5.16
CA ILE A 415 -25.51 23.02 -4.84
C ILE A 415 -26.14 21.64 -4.95
N LEU A 416 -25.71 20.88 -5.95
CA LEU A 416 -26.32 19.59 -6.28
C LEU A 416 -25.65 18.43 -5.55
N ALA A 417 -24.35 18.54 -5.30
CA ALA A 417 -23.59 17.56 -4.53
C ALA A 417 -22.25 18.16 -4.09
N VAL A 418 -21.63 17.54 -3.08
CA VAL A 418 -20.29 17.91 -2.59
C VAL A 418 -19.45 16.65 -2.39
N ALA A 419 -18.22 16.67 -2.89
CA ALA A 419 -17.23 15.62 -2.70
C ALA A 419 -16.08 16.12 -1.83
N HIS A 420 -15.76 15.37 -0.78
CA HIS A 420 -14.52 15.51 -0.03
C HIS A 420 -13.41 14.70 -0.73
N ILE A 421 -12.34 15.39 -1.14
CA ILE A 421 -11.26 14.80 -1.94
C ILE A 421 -10.21 14.18 -1.02
N THR A 422 -10.37 12.88 -0.76
CA THR A 422 -9.51 12.08 0.13
C THR A 422 -8.72 11.01 -0.66
N GLY A 423 -8.50 9.82 -0.09
CA GLY A 423 -7.96 8.68 -0.81
C GLY A 423 -8.78 8.36 -2.07
N GLY A 424 -8.10 7.97 -3.15
CA GLY A 424 -8.70 7.80 -4.48
C GLY A 424 -8.87 9.10 -5.29
N GLY A 425 -8.48 10.25 -4.70
CA GLY A 425 -8.39 11.53 -5.39
C GLY A 425 -9.71 12.00 -6.02
N PHE A 426 -9.64 12.70 -7.14
CA PHE A 426 -10.84 13.24 -7.79
C PHE A 426 -11.71 12.15 -8.40
N LYS A 427 -11.07 11.14 -9.03
CA LYS A 427 -11.74 10.06 -9.73
C LYS A 427 -12.72 9.32 -8.83
N ASP A 428 -12.25 8.82 -7.70
CA ASP A 428 -13.08 7.99 -6.84
C ASP A 428 -14.11 8.82 -6.07
N ASN A 429 -13.73 10.01 -5.60
CA ASN A 429 -14.60 10.82 -4.75
C ASN A 429 -15.72 11.52 -5.53
N ILE A 430 -15.45 12.04 -6.73
CA ILE A 430 -16.52 12.60 -7.58
C ILE A 430 -17.42 11.48 -8.12
N ARG A 431 -16.87 10.30 -8.44
CA ARG A 431 -17.67 9.16 -8.93
C ARG A 431 -18.73 8.69 -7.93
N ARG A 432 -18.53 8.90 -6.62
CA ARG A 432 -19.51 8.56 -5.57
C ARG A 432 -20.75 9.46 -5.58
N ILE A 433 -20.68 10.64 -6.20
CA ILE A 433 -21.70 11.68 -6.13
C ILE A 433 -22.28 12.07 -7.51
N ILE A 434 -22.01 11.30 -8.56
CA ILE A 434 -22.59 11.49 -9.90
C ILE A 434 -23.26 10.21 -10.40
N PRO A 435 -24.24 10.30 -11.33
CA PRO A 435 -24.89 9.15 -11.95
C PRO A 435 -23.92 8.22 -12.68
N GLU A 436 -24.30 6.95 -12.81
CA GLU A 436 -23.43 5.95 -13.45
C GLU A 436 -23.10 6.30 -14.90
N GLU A 437 -24.04 6.89 -15.62
CA GLU A 437 -23.97 7.30 -17.02
C GLU A 437 -23.28 8.64 -17.25
N ARG A 438 -22.88 9.35 -16.18
CA ARG A 438 -22.16 10.63 -16.27
C ARG A 438 -20.68 10.45 -16.02
N SER A 439 -19.91 11.35 -16.61
CA SER A 439 -18.50 11.52 -16.30
C SER A 439 -18.24 12.99 -15.95
N PHE A 440 -16.99 13.33 -15.71
CA PHE A 440 -16.59 14.70 -15.48
C PHE A 440 -15.28 14.99 -16.20
N LEU A 441 -15.10 16.25 -16.57
CA LEU A 441 -13.85 16.76 -17.10
C LEU A 441 -13.31 17.79 -16.12
N LEU A 442 -12.03 17.65 -15.78
CA LEU A 442 -11.32 18.62 -14.97
C LEU A 442 -10.52 19.54 -15.88
N ASP A 443 -10.55 20.83 -15.56
CA ASP A 443 -9.69 21.82 -16.17
C ASP A 443 -8.23 21.57 -15.80
N ASN A 444 -7.32 22.13 -16.59
CA ASN A 444 -5.91 22.07 -16.26
C ASN A 444 -5.54 23.27 -15.35
N TRP A 445 -5.06 22.98 -14.15
CA TRP A 445 -4.50 23.99 -13.24
C TRP A 445 -3.08 23.61 -12.84
N GLU A 446 -2.30 24.62 -12.50
CA GLU A 446 -0.96 24.45 -11.98
C GLU A 446 -1.00 23.88 -10.57
N PHE A 447 -0.32 22.75 -10.36
CA PHE A 447 -0.26 22.15 -9.05
C PHE A 447 0.53 23.04 -8.06
N PRO A 448 0.09 23.15 -6.80
CA PRO A 448 0.90 23.73 -5.73
C PRO A 448 2.28 23.04 -5.63
N ASP A 449 3.29 23.77 -5.17
CA ASP A 449 4.70 23.32 -5.24
C ASP A 449 4.96 21.98 -4.54
N ILE A 450 4.25 21.70 -3.45
CA ILE A 450 4.31 20.41 -2.74
C ILE A 450 3.93 19.23 -3.65
N PHE A 451 2.93 19.41 -4.52
CA PHE A 451 2.49 18.38 -5.46
C PHE A 451 3.37 18.32 -6.71
N LYS A 452 3.92 19.45 -7.16
CA LYS A 452 4.98 19.45 -8.20
C LYS A 452 6.22 18.68 -7.73
N TRP A 453 6.62 18.88 -6.47
CA TRP A 453 7.71 18.12 -5.86
C TRP A 453 7.39 16.62 -5.82
N ILE A 454 6.21 16.24 -5.32
CA ILE A 454 5.77 14.83 -5.32
C ILE A 454 5.84 14.26 -6.74
N GLN A 455 5.27 14.97 -7.71
CA GLN A 455 5.23 14.56 -9.10
C GLN A 455 6.61 14.34 -9.71
N ASN A 456 7.55 15.27 -9.46
CA ASN A 456 8.91 15.18 -9.96
C ASN A 456 9.70 14.04 -9.32
N GLU A 457 9.56 13.82 -8.00
CA GLU A 457 10.26 12.75 -7.30
C GLU A 457 9.68 11.37 -7.60
N SER A 458 8.37 11.29 -7.92
CA SER A 458 7.68 10.04 -8.23
C SER A 458 7.64 9.69 -9.72
N ASN A 459 7.94 10.65 -10.61
CA ASN A 459 7.73 10.56 -12.06
C ASN A 459 6.29 10.22 -12.47
N MET A 460 5.30 10.62 -11.67
CA MET A 460 3.88 10.33 -11.96
C MET A 460 3.32 11.30 -13.01
N SER A 461 2.44 10.77 -13.86
CA SER A 461 1.60 11.58 -14.74
C SER A 461 0.59 12.41 -13.94
N ARG A 462 -0.01 13.42 -14.58
CA ARG A 462 -1.07 14.23 -13.95
C ARG A 462 -2.26 13.37 -13.51
N ASP A 463 -2.66 12.41 -14.33
CA ASP A 463 -3.81 11.55 -14.03
C ASP A 463 -3.54 10.65 -12.82
N GLU A 464 -2.32 10.11 -12.71
CA GLU A 464 -1.91 9.34 -11.53
C GLU A 464 -1.85 10.21 -10.26
N MET A 465 -1.39 11.47 -10.39
CA MET A 465 -1.42 12.43 -9.29
C MET A 465 -2.85 12.71 -8.82
N LEU A 466 -3.77 12.98 -9.75
CA LEU A 466 -5.19 13.25 -9.46
C LEU A 466 -5.97 12.02 -8.96
N ALA A 467 -5.45 10.81 -9.19
CA ALA A 467 -6.02 9.57 -8.66
C ALA A 467 -5.62 9.29 -7.20
N ILE A 468 -4.60 9.98 -6.66
CA ILE A 468 -4.09 9.75 -5.31
C ILE A 468 -4.27 10.98 -4.42
N PHE A 469 -3.98 12.16 -4.96
CA PHE A 469 -3.85 13.39 -4.19
C PHE A 469 -4.93 14.41 -4.57
N ASN A 470 -5.25 15.27 -3.60
CA ASN A 470 -6.16 16.40 -3.79
C ASN A 470 -5.61 17.49 -4.73
N CYS A 471 -4.31 17.48 -5.01
CA CYS A 471 -3.62 18.35 -5.98
C CYS A 471 -3.98 19.85 -5.90
N GLY A 472 -4.37 20.34 -4.73
CA GLY A 472 -4.73 21.74 -4.49
C GLY A 472 -6.18 21.99 -4.12
N TYR A 473 -7.10 21.02 -4.26
CA TYR A 473 -8.52 21.19 -3.88
C TYR A 473 -9.01 20.06 -3.00
N GLY A 474 -9.42 20.37 -1.77
CA GLY A 474 -9.89 19.38 -0.79
C GLY A 474 -11.39 19.13 -0.84
N ILE A 475 -12.17 20.05 -1.41
CA ILE A 475 -13.61 19.91 -1.64
C ILE A 475 -13.92 20.24 -3.09
N VAL A 476 -14.86 19.50 -3.68
CA VAL A 476 -15.45 19.81 -4.98
C VAL A 476 -16.97 19.90 -4.84
N LEU A 477 -17.57 21.01 -5.29
CA LEU A 477 -19.01 21.21 -5.37
C LEU A 477 -19.48 21.04 -6.82
N ILE A 478 -20.63 20.39 -7.00
CA ILE A 478 -21.36 20.35 -8.28
C ILE A 478 -22.49 21.38 -8.20
N THR A 479 -22.57 22.30 -9.15
CA THR A 479 -23.60 23.36 -9.13
C THR A 479 -24.41 23.39 -10.41
N SER A 480 -25.68 23.80 -10.29
CA SER A 480 -26.61 23.90 -11.42
C SER A 480 -26.35 25.11 -12.32
N GLU A 481 -25.71 26.15 -11.78
CA GLU A 481 -25.32 27.37 -12.48
C GLU A 481 -23.96 27.89 -11.98
N GLU A 482 -23.41 28.90 -12.66
CA GLU A 482 -22.16 29.54 -12.25
C GLU A 482 -22.35 30.33 -10.95
N LEU A 483 -21.42 30.16 -10.01
CA LEU A 483 -21.41 30.80 -8.70
C LEU A 483 -20.03 31.38 -8.38
N ASP A 484 -20.00 32.37 -7.49
CA ASP A 484 -18.78 32.97 -6.95
C ASP A 484 -18.44 32.38 -5.58
N ILE A 485 -18.04 31.09 -5.58
CA ILE A 485 -17.84 30.30 -4.34
C ILE A 485 -16.50 29.59 -4.28
N GLY A 486 -15.65 29.73 -5.30
CA GLY A 486 -14.36 29.05 -5.43
C GLY A 486 -13.86 29.04 -6.87
N ASP A 487 -12.82 28.27 -7.11
CA ASP A 487 -12.25 28.13 -8.45
C ASP A 487 -13.13 27.19 -9.27
N LYS A 488 -13.51 27.60 -10.47
CA LYS A 488 -14.13 26.69 -11.45
C LYS A 488 -13.03 25.76 -11.97
N ILE A 489 -13.21 24.46 -11.75
CA ILE A 489 -12.19 23.43 -12.02
C ILE A 489 -12.65 22.38 -13.04
N GLY A 490 -13.79 22.59 -13.68
CA GLY A 490 -14.29 21.69 -14.72
C GLY A 490 -15.82 21.62 -14.78
N ASN A 491 -16.32 20.55 -15.38
CA ASN A 491 -17.74 20.32 -15.59
C ASN A 491 -18.12 18.84 -15.66
N ILE A 492 -19.40 18.56 -15.43
CA ILE A 492 -20.02 17.26 -15.70
C ILE A 492 -20.17 17.08 -17.21
N VAL A 493 -19.95 15.85 -17.69
CA VAL A 493 -20.16 15.44 -19.09
C VAL A 493 -21.11 14.28 -19.24
#